data_AF-A0A2W4QJG8-F1
#
_entry.id   AF-A0A2W4QJG8-F1
#
_cell.length_a   1.000
_cell.length_b   1.000
_cell.length_c   1.000
_cell.angle_alpha   90.00
_cell.angle_beta   90.00
_cell.angle_gamma   90.00
#
_symmetry.space_group_name_H-M   'P 1'
#
loop_
_entity.id
_entity.type
_entity.pdbx_description
1 polymer ?
#
loop_
_entity_poly.entity_id
_entity_poly.type
_entity_poly.pdbx_seq_one_letter_code
_entity_poly.pdbx_strand_id
1 'polypeptide(L)'
;MQELIFPAVGRWVSAQREWSDLVAEMQQELPARLCADLIRRAEQRAQQVNWAFQRPLERRFREIELTRRAEAKKPGRRPETKLLRRRLVLMNPAAVARELAAGLTPPDLSEYNQIVADLARAMPHPGIAQRYTLPPQALRALADQIAAAGRPVAQALTEHAQNLKHYAELVDRLRAQPLVQKGVRLLGSAVAAALEPLVGREVAAELIGLDRSLDRALEQVEQGWAAFRRECAEFAVERQRRHQLIYLSLVGGLFLRVQRDLRRLGCELAVDEQGNCRVVATAERQAWLRRRFREAAPAIRAALDEGRIDEAEALASRLVGQVVTDPIAARTELDGRSVGYWAYALHLSAWLARARQLWEQGRPEEAAAIWRRIFAEYPCLVADADLHPVPGEPLPLVTAGFRLAAYAEWVRQSNRGDEADALLMTQVRFVERLSRLNPEHALPGERLSPEMQEWAATLSAYLRRSAPDPDALDLPERRLPLSRYPAVMSRFRQAVGTSLESSPLERYLRGRVNLLRGAAAAAATGGVGLLAALAWLLL
;
A
#
# COMPACT_ATOMS: atom_id res chain seq x y z
N MET A 1 -21.06 -19.69 -10.96
CA MET A 1 -20.34 -19.33 -9.71
C MET A 1 -19.72 -20.53 -8.99
N GLN A 2 -20.15 -21.78 -9.26
CA GLN A 2 -19.61 -23.00 -8.64
C GLN A 2 -18.36 -23.59 -9.31
N GLU A 3 -17.99 -23.14 -10.52
CA GLU A 3 -16.72 -23.53 -11.19
C GLU A 3 -15.54 -22.59 -10.87
N LEU A 4 -15.77 -21.61 -10.00
CA LEU A 4 -14.82 -20.52 -9.76
C LEU A 4 -14.09 -20.75 -8.44
N ILE A 5 -12.77 -20.94 -8.54
CA ILE A 5 -11.70 -20.85 -7.51
C ILE A 5 -11.06 -22.19 -7.12
N PHE A 6 -11.73 -23.35 -7.25
CA PHE A 6 -11.17 -24.62 -6.75
C PHE A 6 -11.28 -25.74 -7.79
N PRO A 7 -10.16 -26.38 -8.20
CA PRO A 7 -10.24 -27.74 -8.73
C PRO A 7 -10.87 -28.62 -7.65
N ALA A 8 -11.72 -29.55 -8.06
CA ALA A 8 -12.53 -30.40 -7.20
C ALA A 8 -11.76 -30.93 -5.98
N VAL A 9 -12.13 -30.44 -4.79
CA VAL A 9 -11.58 -30.83 -3.49
C VAL A 9 -12.07 -32.25 -3.16
N GLY A 10 -11.40 -33.25 -3.70
CA GLY A 10 -11.78 -34.66 -3.55
C GLY A 10 -10.64 -35.58 -3.96
N ARG A 11 -9.84 -36.00 -2.96
CA ARG A 11 -8.64 -36.88 -3.01
C ARG A 11 -7.32 -36.11 -3.23
N TRP A 12 -6.76 -35.66 -2.11
CA TRP A 12 -5.50 -34.93 -1.90
C TRP A 12 -4.23 -35.76 -2.17
N VAL A 13 -4.21 -36.54 -3.26
CA VAL A 13 -2.98 -37.23 -3.70
C VAL A 13 -2.02 -36.24 -4.39
N SER A 14 -2.41 -34.98 -4.62
CA SER A 14 -1.57 -34.04 -5.39
C SER A 14 -1.58 -32.56 -4.94
N ALA A 15 -1.74 -32.23 -3.65
CA ALA A 15 -1.63 -30.84 -3.18
C ALA A 15 -0.28 -30.18 -3.56
N GLN A 16 0.79 -30.99 -3.57
CA GLN A 16 2.10 -30.58 -4.04
C GLN A 16 2.12 -30.26 -5.55
N ARG A 17 1.34 -31.00 -6.35
CA ARG A 17 1.20 -30.78 -7.78
C ARG A 17 0.40 -29.51 -8.04
N GLU A 18 -0.74 -29.33 -7.38
CA GLU A 18 -1.55 -28.11 -7.49
C GLU A 18 -0.76 -26.86 -7.07
N TRP A 19 0.04 -26.97 -6.01
CA TRP A 19 0.99 -25.92 -5.63
C TRP A 19 1.99 -25.61 -6.75
N SER A 20 2.60 -26.66 -7.31
CA SER A 20 3.62 -26.51 -8.37
C SER A 20 3.03 -25.90 -9.64
N ASP A 21 1.82 -26.33 -10.03
CA ASP A 21 1.09 -25.82 -11.19
C ASP A 21 0.72 -24.34 -11.00
N LEU A 22 0.21 -23.97 -9.80
CA LEU A 22 -0.10 -22.58 -9.47
C LEU A 22 1.17 -21.71 -9.46
N VAL A 23 2.27 -22.19 -8.89
CA VAL A 23 3.56 -21.48 -8.90
C VAL A 23 4.05 -21.26 -10.32
N ALA A 24 3.97 -22.28 -11.19
CA ALA A 24 4.35 -22.15 -12.58
C ALA A 24 3.51 -21.10 -13.33
N GLU A 25 2.18 -21.12 -13.14
CA GLU A 25 1.27 -20.12 -13.69
C GLU A 25 1.61 -18.70 -13.19
N MET A 26 1.88 -18.55 -11.89
CA MET A 26 2.29 -17.27 -11.31
C MET A 26 3.62 -16.77 -11.87
N GLN A 27 4.60 -17.64 -12.09
CA GLN A 27 5.90 -17.28 -12.67
C GLN A 27 5.77 -16.84 -14.13
N GLN A 28 4.81 -17.40 -14.87
CA GLN A 28 4.55 -17.03 -16.25
C GLN A 28 3.79 -15.70 -16.37
N GLU A 29 2.85 -15.45 -15.48
CA GLU A 29 1.86 -14.37 -15.63
C GLU A 29 2.20 -13.11 -14.82
N LEU A 30 2.87 -13.25 -13.67
CA LEU A 30 3.14 -12.16 -12.73
C LEU A 30 4.61 -11.71 -12.77
N PRO A 31 4.90 -10.46 -12.38
CA PRO A 31 6.28 -10.01 -12.16
C PRO A 31 7.03 -10.92 -11.19
N ALA A 32 8.28 -11.29 -11.53
CA ALA A 32 9.06 -12.27 -10.77
C ALA A 32 9.21 -11.92 -9.28
N ARG A 33 9.43 -10.63 -8.96
CA ARG A 33 9.50 -10.15 -7.56
C ARG A 33 8.18 -10.38 -6.82
N LEU A 34 7.06 -9.98 -7.41
CA LEU A 34 5.72 -10.19 -6.82
C LEU A 34 5.44 -11.68 -6.61
N CYS A 35 5.73 -12.52 -7.60
CA CYS A 35 5.57 -13.96 -7.49
C CYS A 35 6.36 -14.54 -6.30
N ALA A 36 7.64 -14.20 -6.19
CA ALA A 36 8.51 -14.66 -5.10
C ALA A 36 8.01 -14.22 -3.72
N ASP A 37 7.54 -12.97 -3.59
CA ASP A 37 7.03 -12.43 -2.33
C ASP A 37 5.71 -13.10 -1.91
N LEU A 38 4.82 -13.37 -2.87
CA LEU A 38 3.56 -14.08 -2.60
C LEU A 38 3.79 -15.52 -2.13
N ILE A 39 4.72 -16.24 -2.77
CA ILE A 39 5.12 -17.59 -2.37
C ILE A 39 5.69 -17.57 -0.95
N ARG A 40 6.66 -16.68 -0.69
CA ARG A 40 7.30 -16.54 0.62
C ARG A 40 6.28 -16.19 1.71
N ARG A 41 5.33 -15.30 1.42
CA ARG A 41 4.27 -14.92 2.36
C ARG A 41 3.38 -16.12 2.69
N ALA A 42 2.98 -16.91 1.71
CA ALA A 42 2.18 -18.12 1.93
C ALA A 42 2.92 -19.14 2.82
N GLU A 43 4.22 -19.34 2.57
CA GLU A 43 5.07 -20.24 3.37
C GLU A 43 5.22 -19.74 4.82
N GLN A 44 5.56 -18.47 4.99
CA GLN A 44 5.72 -17.85 6.32
C GLN A 44 4.43 -17.92 7.13
N ARG A 45 3.28 -17.62 6.49
CA ARG A 45 2.00 -17.65 7.18
C ARG A 45 1.64 -19.06 7.64
N ALA A 46 1.84 -20.05 6.79
CA ALA A 46 1.61 -21.45 7.16
C ALA A 46 2.50 -21.92 8.32
N GLN A 47 3.79 -21.55 8.30
CA GLN A 47 4.73 -21.87 9.39
C GLN A 47 4.32 -21.21 10.71
N GLN A 48 3.96 -19.92 10.70
CA GLN A 48 3.53 -19.18 11.89
C GLN A 48 2.31 -19.83 12.56
N VAL A 49 1.30 -20.20 11.77
CA VAL A 49 0.08 -20.79 12.31
C VAL A 49 0.35 -22.19 12.88
N ASN A 50 1.29 -22.94 12.32
CA ASN A 50 1.65 -24.27 12.85
C ASN A 50 2.47 -24.21 14.16
N TRP A 51 3.35 -23.22 14.32
CA TRP A 51 4.19 -23.12 15.52
C TRP A 51 3.41 -23.00 16.83
N ALA A 52 2.19 -22.46 16.79
CA ALA A 52 1.35 -22.26 17.96
C ALA A 52 1.05 -23.55 18.73
N PHE A 53 0.86 -24.68 18.04
CA PHE A 53 0.59 -25.98 18.67
C PHE A 53 1.79 -26.93 18.60
N GLN A 54 2.64 -26.81 17.58
CA GLN A 54 3.75 -27.72 17.37
C GLN A 54 4.83 -27.60 18.45
N ARG A 55 5.20 -26.38 18.87
CA ARG A 55 6.27 -26.17 19.87
C ARG A 55 5.93 -26.77 21.25
N PRO A 56 4.73 -26.55 21.82
CA PRO A 56 4.34 -27.20 23.08
C PRO A 56 4.38 -28.73 23.01
N LEU A 57 3.85 -29.31 21.92
CA LEU A 57 3.79 -30.77 21.75
C LEU A 57 5.18 -31.39 21.55
N GLU A 58 6.05 -30.78 20.76
CA GLU A 58 7.43 -31.25 20.59
C GLU A 58 8.20 -31.25 21.91
N ARG A 59 8.02 -30.21 22.73
CA ARG A 59 8.60 -30.16 24.08
C ARG A 59 8.10 -31.32 24.93
N ARG A 60 6.80 -31.57 24.94
CA ARG A 60 6.18 -32.69 25.67
C ARG A 60 6.72 -34.04 25.19
N PHE A 61 6.82 -34.25 23.88
CA PHE A 61 7.40 -35.48 23.31
C PHE A 61 8.84 -35.70 23.76
N ARG A 62 9.67 -34.66 23.76
CA ARG A 62 11.06 -34.74 24.26
C ARG A 62 11.10 -35.06 25.75
N GLU A 63 10.27 -34.43 26.57
CA GLU A 63 10.20 -34.70 28.02
C GLU A 63 9.80 -36.15 28.33
N ILE A 64 8.88 -36.72 27.55
CA ILE A 64 8.47 -38.13 27.65
C ILE A 64 9.62 -39.08 27.27
N GLU A 65 10.30 -38.82 26.15
CA GLU A 65 11.44 -39.65 25.71
C GLU A 65 12.61 -39.60 26.70
N LEU A 66 12.90 -38.43 27.27
CA LEU A 66 13.90 -38.29 28.34
C LEU A 66 13.53 -39.10 29.58
N THR A 67 12.25 -39.07 29.97
CA THR A 67 11.74 -39.84 31.11
C THR A 67 11.86 -41.35 30.85
N ARG A 68 11.50 -41.81 29.64
CA ARG A 68 11.65 -43.21 29.21
C ARG A 68 13.11 -43.69 29.23
N ARG A 69 14.05 -42.86 28.74
CA ARG A 69 15.49 -43.20 28.76
C ARG A 69 16.06 -43.26 30.19
N ALA A 70 15.54 -42.43 31.09
CA ALA A 70 15.97 -42.43 32.49
C ALA A 70 15.50 -43.68 33.26
N GLU A 71 14.32 -44.22 32.91
CA GLU A 71 13.81 -45.49 33.44
C GLU A 71 14.73 -46.66 33.07
N ALA A 72 15.09 -46.78 31.79
CA ALA A 72 15.94 -47.86 31.30
C ALA A 72 17.36 -47.89 31.90
N LYS A 73 17.85 -46.77 32.45
CA LYS A 73 19.22 -46.63 33.00
C LYS A 73 19.34 -46.87 34.50
N LYS A 74 18.25 -46.88 35.26
CA LYS A 74 18.26 -47.02 36.73
C LYS A 74 17.37 -48.21 37.16
N PRO A 75 17.84 -49.46 36.97
CA PRO A 75 17.07 -50.63 37.39
C PRO A 75 16.91 -50.60 38.91
N GLY A 76 15.68 -50.38 39.37
CA GLY A 76 15.33 -50.17 40.77
C GLY A 76 13.84 -49.86 40.94
N ARG A 77 13.13 -50.71 41.68
CA ARG A 77 11.66 -50.70 41.79
C ARG A 77 11.03 -49.33 42.14
N ARG A 78 11.64 -48.52 43.02
CA ARG A 78 11.11 -47.21 43.45
C ARG A 78 11.31 -46.07 42.43
N PRO A 79 12.52 -45.85 41.86
CA PRO A 79 12.71 -44.83 40.83
C PRO A 79 11.93 -45.09 39.53
N GLU A 80 11.75 -46.36 39.14
CA GLU A 80 10.96 -46.74 37.96
C GLU A 80 9.48 -46.32 38.08
N THR A 81 8.86 -46.53 39.24
CA THR A 81 7.43 -46.18 39.43
C THR A 81 7.20 -44.66 39.40
N LYS A 82 8.14 -43.86 39.94
CA LYS A 82 8.03 -42.39 39.93
C LYS A 82 8.16 -41.83 38.51
N LEU A 83 9.04 -42.42 37.71
CA LEU A 83 9.23 -42.02 36.32
C LEU A 83 8.03 -42.43 35.45
N LEU A 84 7.50 -43.65 35.63
CA LEU A 84 6.30 -44.10 34.92
C LEU A 84 5.09 -43.19 35.22
N ARG A 85 4.88 -42.81 36.48
CA ARG A 85 3.83 -41.85 36.86
C ARG A 85 4.00 -40.50 36.15
N ARG A 86 5.23 -39.98 36.12
CA ARG A 86 5.53 -38.74 35.41
C ARG A 86 5.21 -38.87 33.91
N ARG A 87 5.54 -40.00 33.30
CA ARG A 87 5.25 -40.31 31.89
C ARG A 87 3.74 -40.33 31.61
N LEU A 88 2.96 -41.05 32.41
CA LEU A 88 1.49 -41.10 32.28
C LEU A 88 0.83 -39.72 32.46
N VAL A 89 1.34 -38.88 33.37
CA VAL A 89 0.88 -37.48 33.52
C VAL A 89 1.22 -36.65 32.29
N LEU A 90 2.41 -36.83 31.71
CA LEU A 90 2.79 -36.17 30.46
C LEU A 90 1.98 -36.65 29.25
N MET A 91 1.50 -37.89 29.26
CA MET A 91 0.63 -38.48 28.22
C MET A 91 -0.86 -38.19 28.43
N ASN A 92 -1.23 -37.32 29.39
CA ASN A 92 -2.62 -37.02 29.69
C ASN A 92 -3.36 -36.41 28.47
N PRO A 93 -4.40 -37.07 27.94
CA PRO A 93 -5.12 -36.63 26.76
C PRO A 93 -5.73 -35.23 26.88
N ALA A 94 -6.22 -34.84 28.06
CA ALA A 94 -6.82 -33.52 28.26
C ALA A 94 -5.78 -32.38 28.20
N ALA A 95 -4.56 -32.64 28.67
CA ALA A 95 -3.46 -31.68 28.54
C ALA A 95 -3.00 -31.57 27.08
N VAL A 96 -2.87 -32.70 26.40
CA VAL A 96 -2.49 -32.78 24.98
C VAL A 96 -3.55 -32.14 24.07
N ALA A 97 -4.84 -32.35 24.36
CA ALA A 97 -5.93 -31.73 23.62
C ALA A 97 -5.90 -30.19 23.70
N ARG A 98 -5.58 -29.64 24.87
CA ARG A 98 -5.43 -28.17 25.04
C ARG A 98 -4.27 -27.62 24.21
N GLU A 99 -3.16 -28.35 24.13
CA GLU A 99 -2.02 -27.97 23.29
C GLU A 99 -2.33 -28.09 21.79
N LEU A 100 -3.09 -29.11 21.39
CA LEU A 100 -3.56 -29.32 20.01
C LEU A 100 -4.66 -28.36 19.56
N ALA A 101 -5.42 -27.76 20.49
CA ALA A 101 -6.60 -26.96 20.18
C ALA A 101 -6.30 -25.85 19.15
N ALA A 102 -5.16 -25.17 19.27
CA ALA A 102 -4.73 -24.15 18.32
C ALA A 102 -4.49 -24.70 16.90
N GLY A 103 -4.04 -25.95 16.77
CA GLY A 103 -3.84 -26.61 15.47
C GLY A 103 -5.17 -27.09 14.85
N LEU A 104 -6.09 -27.57 15.69
CA LEU A 104 -7.41 -28.07 15.27
C LEU A 104 -8.41 -26.94 14.96
N THR A 105 -8.13 -25.72 15.41
CA THR A 105 -8.98 -24.56 15.14
C THR A 105 -8.75 -24.06 13.70
N PRO A 106 -9.83 -23.77 12.93
CA PRO A 106 -9.71 -23.14 11.62
C PRO A 106 -8.90 -21.84 11.69
N PRO A 107 -7.89 -21.65 10.82
CA PRO A 107 -7.12 -20.41 10.80
C PRO A 107 -7.97 -19.24 10.31
N ASP A 108 -7.65 -18.04 10.77
CA ASP A 108 -8.29 -16.84 10.25
C ASP A 108 -7.73 -16.47 8.87
N LEU A 109 -8.62 -16.49 7.86
CA LEU A 109 -8.34 -16.10 6.48
C LEU A 109 -8.96 -14.75 6.11
N SER A 110 -9.51 -14.01 7.09
CA SER A 110 -10.16 -12.71 6.88
C SER A 110 -9.24 -11.66 6.28
N GLU A 111 -7.92 -11.78 6.52
CA GLU A 111 -6.89 -10.91 5.92
C GLU A 111 -6.96 -10.83 4.39
N TYR A 112 -7.51 -11.86 3.73
CA TYR A 112 -7.70 -11.87 2.28
C TYR A 112 -8.51 -10.66 1.80
N ASN A 113 -9.64 -10.35 2.45
CA ASN A 113 -10.47 -9.22 2.04
C ASN A 113 -9.81 -7.87 2.33
N GLN A 114 -8.95 -7.80 3.35
CA GLN A 114 -8.12 -6.62 3.60
C GLN A 114 -7.11 -6.42 2.46
N ILE A 115 -6.47 -7.49 1.99
CA ILE A 115 -5.56 -7.45 0.83
C ILE A 115 -6.32 -6.98 -0.43
N VAL A 116 -7.54 -7.47 -0.66
CA VAL A 116 -8.38 -7.00 -1.78
C VAL A 116 -8.67 -5.50 -1.67
N ALA A 117 -9.01 -5.02 -0.48
CA ALA A 117 -9.30 -3.60 -0.23
C ALA A 117 -8.05 -2.72 -0.44
N ASP A 118 -6.89 -3.16 0.05
CA ASP A 118 -5.63 -2.42 -0.10
C ASP A 118 -5.17 -2.41 -1.57
N LEU A 119 -5.31 -3.53 -2.28
CA LEU A 119 -5.06 -3.60 -3.72
C LEU A 119 -6.00 -2.67 -4.49
N ALA A 120 -7.29 -2.65 -4.15
CA ALA A 120 -8.26 -1.76 -4.78
C ALA A 120 -7.90 -0.28 -4.58
N ARG A 121 -7.43 0.10 -3.39
CA ARG A 121 -7.00 1.48 -3.09
C ARG A 121 -5.77 1.88 -3.90
N ALA A 122 -4.85 0.96 -4.13
CA ALA A 122 -3.61 1.21 -4.89
C ALA A 122 -3.80 1.22 -6.41
N MET A 123 -4.98 0.83 -6.92
CA MET A 123 -5.22 0.67 -8.35
C MET A 123 -5.96 1.88 -8.97
N PRO A 124 -5.65 2.25 -10.23
CA PRO A 124 -6.40 3.26 -10.99
C PRO A 124 -7.89 2.95 -11.15
N HIS A 125 -8.23 1.65 -11.21
CA HIS A 125 -9.59 1.15 -11.39
C HIS A 125 -9.94 0.19 -10.24
N PRO A 126 -10.42 0.70 -9.09
CA PRO A 126 -10.63 -0.11 -7.88
C PRO A 126 -11.62 -1.27 -8.09
N GLY A 127 -12.60 -1.10 -8.98
CA GLY A 127 -13.60 -2.11 -9.31
C GLY A 127 -13.03 -3.43 -9.84
N ILE A 128 -11.83 -3.42 -10.43
CA ILE A 128 -11.15 -4.63 -10.92
C ILE A 128 -10.79 -5.57 -9.76
N ALA A 129 -10.28 -5.02 -8.66
CA ALA A 129 -9.93 -5.81 -7.48
C ALA A 129 -11.17 -6.12 -6.62
N GLN A 130 -12.05 -5.15 -6.40
CA GLN A 130 -13.20 -5.26 -5.48
C GLN A 130 -14.14 -6.42 -5.80
N ARG A 131 -14.34 -6.77 -7.07
CA ARG A 131 -15.20 -7.89 -7.48
C ARG A 131 -14.70 -9.27 -7.03
N TYR A 132 -13.44 -9.39 -6.57
CA TYR A 132 -12.89 -10.63 -6.02
C TYR A 132 -13.00 -10.73 -4.50
N THR A 133 -13.66 -9.77 -3.85
CA THR A 133 -14.01 -9.88 -2.43
C THR A 133 -14.81 -11.15 -2.19
N LEU A 134 -14.42 -11.94 -1.20
CA LEU A 134 -15.10 -13.19 -0.87
C LEU A 134 -16.01 -13.00 0.35
N PRO A 135 -17.20 -13.63 0.36
CA PRO A 135 -18.06 -13.59 1.52
C PRO A 135 -17.40 -14.34 2.70
N PRO A 136 -17.61 -13.91 3.96
CA PRO A 136 -17.00 -14.55 5.13
C PRO A 136 -17.26 -16.06 5.23
N GLN A 137 -18.41 -16.53 4.76
CA GLN A 137 -18.75 -17.96 4.75
C GLN A 137 -17.82 -18.77 3.83
N ALA A 138 -17.39 -18.22 2.69
CA ALA A 138 -16.46 -18.89 1.79
C ALA A 138 -15.07 -19.01 2.42
N LEU A 139 -14.58 -17.93 3.05
CA LEU A 139 -13.30 -17.95 3.77
C LEU A 139 -13.31 -18.95 4.93
N ARG A 140 -14.43 -19.03 5.66
CA ARG A 140 -14.60 -20.02 6.74
C ARG A 140 -14.59 -21.45 6.21
N ALA A 141 -15.29 -21.73 5.11
CA ALA A 141 -15.29 -23.06 4.49
C ALA A 141 -13.87 -23.52 4.09
N LEU A 142 -13.01 -22.59 3.64
CA LEU A 142 -11.62 -22.88 3.31
C LEU A 142 -10.76 -23.09 4.56
N ALA A 143 -10.97 -22.28 5.60
CA ALA A 143 -10.32 -22.49 6.89
C ALA A 143 -10.67 -23.86 7.48
N ASP A 144 -11.92 -24.30 7.33
CA ASP A 144 -12.38 -25.62 7.78
C ASP A 144 -11.70 -26.76 7.02
N GLN A 145 -11.34 -26.59 5.74
CA GLN A 145 -10.55 -27.58 4.99
C GLN A 145 -9.12 -27.73 5.52
N ILE A 146 -8.52 -26.64 6.02
CA ILE A 146 -7.22 -26.67 6.70
C ILE A 146 -7.35 -27.43 8.02
N ALA A 147 -8.36 -27.09 8.84
CA ALA A 147 -8.62 -27.75 10.11
C ALA A 147 -8.99 -29.23 9.96
N ALA A 148 -9.61 -29.63 8.86
CA ALA A 148 -9.98 -31.01 8.57
C ALA A 148 -8.77 -31.97 8.51
N ALA A 149 -7.54 -31.46 8.33
CA ALA A 149 -6.32 -32.26 8.47
C ALA A 149 -6.15 -32.84 9.89
N GLY A 150 -6.81 -32.23 10.89
CA GLY A 150 -6.75 -32.63 12.29
C GLY A 150 -7.60 -33.85 12.66
N ARG A 151 -8.46 -34.37 11.76
CA ARG A 151 -9.35 -35.49 12.08
C ARG A 151 -8.60 -36.77 12.51
N PRO A 152 -7.54 -37.23 11.81
CA PRO A 152 -6.81 -38.44 12.20
C PRO A 152 -6.11 -38.30 13.56
N VAL A 153 -5.43 -37.17 13.81
CA VAL A 153 -4.74 -36.93 15.09
C VAL A 153 -5.73 -36.81 16.26
N ALA A 154 -6.91 -36.23 16.05
CA ALA A 154 -7.97 -36.17 17.06
C ALA A 154 -8.56 -37.56 17.36
N GLN A 155 -8.71 -38.40 16.33
CA GLN A 155 -9.13 -39.79 16.52
C GLN A 155 -8.08 -40.60 17.30
N ALA A 156 -6.80 -40.51 16.92
CA ALA A 156 -5.73 -41.20 17.61
C ALA A 156 -5.57 -40.75 19.08
N LEU A 157 -5.82 -39.47 19.38
CA LEU A 157 -5.86 -38.99 20.76
C LEU A 157 -7.04 -39.58 21.55
N THR A 158 -8.21 -39.71 20.91
CA THR A 158 -9.39 -40.35 21.51
C THR A 158 -9.13 -41.83 21.82
N GLU A 159 -8.52 -42.56 20.89
CA GLU A 159 -8.12 -43.96 21.07
C GLU A 159 -7.11 -44.12 22.22
N HIS A 160 -6.09 -43.24 22.28
CA HIS A 160 -5.16 -43.20 23.41
C HIS A 160 -5.86 -42.90 24.75
N ALA A 161 -6.85 -42.00 24.76
CA ALA A 161 -7.63 -41.70 25.96
C ALA A 161 -8.44 -42.91 26.45
N GLN A 162 -9.00 -43.70 25.53
CA GLN A 162 -9.71 -44.94 25.84
C GLN A 162 -8.76 -45.99 26.44
N ASN A 163 -7.56 -46.16 25.87
CA ASN A 163 -6.55 -47.08 26.41
C ASN A 163 -6.12 -46.66 27.83
N LEU A 164 -5.90 -45.36 28.06
CA LEU A 164 -5.53 -44.84 29.38
C LEU A 164 -6.65 -45.01 30.41
N LYS A 165 -7.91 -44.81 30.00
CA LYS A 165 -9.08 -45.06 30.84
C LYS A 165 -9.19 -46.55 31.22
N HIS A 166 -9.03 -47.45 30.25
CA HIS A 166 -9.05 -48.90 30.50
C HIS A 166 -7.96 -49.31 31.50
N TYR A 167 -6.73 -48.81 31.31
CA TYR A 167 -5.64 -49.03 32.26
C TYR A 167 -5.96 -48.50 33.67
N ALA A 168 -6.53 -47.28 33.78
CA ALA A 168 -6.93 -46.71 35.06
C ALA A 168 -8.02 -47.55 35.77
N GLU A 169 -9.02 -48.01 35.02
CA GLU A 169 -10.09 -48.88 35.55
C GLU A 169 -9.55 -50.22 36.05
N LEU A 170 -8.59 -50.84 35.34
CA LEU A 170 -7.93 -52.06 35.81
C LEU A 170 -7.14 -51.82 37.10
N VAL A 171 -6.42 -50.69 37.18
CA VAL A 171 -5.70 -50.29 38.39
C VAL A 171 -6.66 -50.05 39.57
N ASP A 172 -7.83 -49.45 39.34
CA ASP A 172 -8.81 -49.20 40.40
C ASP A 172 -9.56 -50.46 40.83
N ARG A 173 -9.87 -51.39 39.90
CA ARG A 173 -10.41 -52.72 40.24
C ARG A 173 -9.44 -53.50 41.12
N LEU A 174 -8.15 -53.42 40.84
CA LEU A 174 -7.12 -54.02 41.68
C LEU A 174 -7.09 -53.40 43.08
N ARG A 175 -7.36 -52.09 43.22
CA ARG A 175 -7.46 -51.44 44.55
C ARG A 175 -8.71 -51.82 45.33
N ALA A 176 -9.81 -52.10 44.63
CA ALA A 176 -11.11 -52.38 45.24
C ALA A 176 -11.26 -53.84 45.73
N GLN A 177 -10.36 -54.76 45.33
CA GLN A 177 -10.41 -56.14 45.79
C GLN A 177 -10.02 -56.25 47.29
N PRO A 178 -10.78 -56.99 48.11
CA PRO A 178 -10.52 -57.13 49.55
C PRO A 178 -9.18 -57.80 49.88
N LEU A 179 -8.63 -58.60 48.95
CA LEU A 179 -7.27 -59.15 49.01
C LEU A 179 -6.17 -58.07 48.91
N VAL A 180 -6.41 -56.96 48.20
CA VAL A 180 -5.47 -55.83 48.12
C VAL A 180 -5.66 -54.84 49.28
N GLN A 181 -6.83 -54.83 49.93
CA GLN A 181 -7.05 -54.07 51.16
C GLN A 181 -6.38 -54.70 52.39
N LYS A 182 -6.15 -56.02 52.42
CA LYS A 182 -5.56 -56.71 53.59
C LYS A 182 -4.24 -57.44 53.36
N GLY A 183 -3.79 -57.62 52.13
CA GLY A 183 -2.46 -58.18 51.90
C GLY A 183 -2.25 -58.62 50.46
N VAL A 184 -1.64 -57.74 49.65
CA VAL A 184 -0.46 -58.00 48.81
C VAL A 184 -0.14 -56.70 48.05
N ARG A 185 1.06 -56.16 48.28
CA ARG A 185 1.67 -55.14 47.42
C ARG A 185 2.18 -55.80 46.14
N LEU A 186 1.33 -55.96 45.14
CA LEU A 186 1.75 -56.15 43.75
C LEU A 186 0.72 -55.50 42.82
N LEU A 187 1.24 -54.59 41.98
CA LEU A 187 0.66 -54.14 40.71
C LEU A 187 -0.57 -53.23 40.76
N GLY A 188 -0.45 -52.10 41.46
CA GLY A 188 -1.43 -51.01 41.34
C GLY A 188 -0.85 -49.64 41.70
N SER A 189 0.47 -49.52 41.66
CA SER A 189 1.24 -48.46 42.33
C SER A 189 1.41 -47.17 41.50
N ALA A 190 0.37 -46.71 40.80
CA ALA A 190 0.36 -45.35 40.26
C ALA A 190 -0.18 -44.28 41.25
N VAL A 191 -0.86 -44.64 42.36
CA VAL A 191 -1.41 -43.62 43.30
C VAL A 191 -1.11 -43.85 44.80
N ALA A 192 -0.93 -45.06 45.33
CA ALA A 192 -0.96 -45.26 46.79
C ALA A 192 0.41 -45.17 47.50
N ALA A 193 0.86 -43.95 47.85
CA ALA A 193 1.77 -43.75 48.98
C ALA A 193 1.00 -43.00 50.07
N ALA A 194 0.38 -43.75 50.98
CA ALA A 194 -0.05 -43.18 52.26
C ALA A 194 0.14 -44.15 53.43
N LEU A 195 0.02 -45.48 53.31
CA LEU A 195 0.08 -46.34 54.50
C LEU A 195 0.70 -47.74 54.23
N GLU A 196 1.55 -48.16 55.15
CA GLU A 196 2.10 -49.51 55.40
C GLU A 196 1.48 -50.07 56.70
N PRO A 197 1.72 -51.33 57.18
CA PRO A 197 2.25 -52.59 56.58
C PRO A 197 1.32 -53.83 56.88
N LEU A 198 1.38 -55.00 56.21
CA LEU A 198 2.03 -56.27 56.68
C LEU A 198 1.58 -57.50 55.80
N VAL A 199 2.57 -58.32 55.41
CA VAL A 199 2.72 -59.80 55.23
C VAL A 199 1.59 -60.73 54.71
N GLY A 200 1.96 -61.69 53.83
CA GLY A 200 1.37 -63.05 53.72
C GLY A 200 1.63 -63.80 52.38
N ARG A 201 2.31 -64.96 52.39
CA ARG A 201 2.70 -65.79 51.22
C ARG A 201 1.68 -66.91 50.95
N GLU A 202 0.65 -66.66 50.13
CA GLU A 202 -0.17 -67.75 49.52
C GLU A 202 -0.91 -67.34 48.22
N VAL A 203 -0.76 -66.09 47.74
CA VAL A 203 -1.61 -65.47 46.70
C VAL A 203 -0.88 -65.31 45.35
N ALA A 204 0.03 -66.20 44.97
CA ALA A 204 0.89 -65.97 43.80
C ALA A 204 0.20 -66.21 42.44
N ALA A 205 -0.75 -67.14 42.34
CA ALA A 205 -1.30 -67.57 41.04
C ALA A 205 -2.35 -66.59 40.45
N GLU A 206 -3.22 -66.01 41.28
CA GLU A 206 -4.21 -65.01 40.82
C GLU A 206 -3.55 -63.65 40.51
N LEU A 207 -2.48 -63.30 41.22
CA LEU A 207 -1.72 -62.08 40.97
C LEU A 207 -0.93 -62.12 39.65
N ILE A 208 -0.40 -63.29 39.24
CA ILE A 208 0.33 -63.43 37.96
C ILE A 208 -0.58 -63.25 36.73
N GLY A 209 -1.86 -63.65 36.83
CA GLY A 209 -2.85 -63.42 35.76
C GLY A 209 -3.23 -61.94 35.61
N LEU A 210 -3.33 -61.24 36.75
CA LEU A 210 -3.62 -59.80 36.81
C LEU A 210 -2.41 -58.94 36.40
N ASP A 211 -1.18 -59.35 36.73
CA ASP A 211 0.09 -58.76 36.30
C ASP A 211 0.18 -58.68 34.77
N ARG A 212 -0.04 -59.82 34.11
CA ARG A 212 -0.05 -59.91 32.64
C ARG A 212 -1.14 -59.05 31.99
N SER A 213 -2.27 -58.85 32.68
CA SER A 213 -3.35 -58.01 32.16
C SER A 213 -3.02 -56.52 32.24
N LEU A 214 -2.35 -56.09 33.31
CA LEU A 214 -1.87 -54.73 33.48
C LEU A 214 -0.71 -54.39 32.55
N ASP A 215 0.24 -55.31 32.38
CA ASP A 215 1.34 -55.15 31.43
C ASP A 215 0.80 -54.99 30.01
N ARG A 216 -0.17 -55.83 29.59
CA ARG A 216 -0.84 -55.69 28.29
C ARG A 216 -1.60 -54.36 28.16
N ALA A 217 -2.31 -53.92 29.19
CA ALA A 217 -3.02 -52.64 29.16
C ALA A 217 -2.05 -51.45 29.10
N LEU A 218 -0.89 -51.54 29.78
CA LEU A 218 0.17 -50.54 29.69
C LEU A 218 0.83 -50.54 28.30
N GLU A 219 1.06 -51.71 27.71
CA GLU A 219 1.51 -51.84 26.32
C GLU A 219 0.53 -51.18 25.33
N GLN A 220 -0.79 -51.34 25.53
CA GLN A 220 -1.81 -50.67 24.73
C GLN A 220 -1.79 -49.15 24.89
N VAL A 221 -1.51 -48.62 26.09
CA VAL A 221 -1.31 -47.19 26.32
C VAL A 221 -0.08 -46.69 25.55
N GLU A 222 1.03 -47.42 25.59
CA GLU A 222 2.25 -47.05 24.85
C GLU A 222 2.08 -47.15 23.33
N GLN A 223 1.35 -48.16 22.85
CA GLN A 223 1.01 -48.30 21.43
C GLN A 223 0.10 -47.18 20.96
N GLY A 224 -0.94 -46.84 21.73
CA GLY A 224 -1.84 -45.71 21.46
C GLY A 224 -1.08 -44.38 21.42
N TRP A 225 -0.14 -44.18 22.34
CA TRP A 225 0.72 -43.01 22.35
C TRP A 225 1.65 -42.95 21.12
N ALA A 226 2.25 -44.07 20.73
CA ALA A 226 3.10 -44.15 19.55
C ALA A 226 2.31 -43.86 18.26
N ALA A 227 1.08 -44.38 18.15
CA ALA A 227 0.17 -44.07 17.06
C ALA A 227 -0.18 -42.58 17.02
N PHE A 228 -0.61 -42.01 18.15
CA PHE A 228 -0.87 -40.57 18.28
C PHE A 228 0.33 -39.71 17.85
N ARG A 229 1.55 -40.07 18.27
CA ARG A 229 2.76 -39.33 17.90
C ARG A 229 3.01 -39.35 16.39
N ARG A 230 2.78 -40.49 15.72
CA ARG A 230 2.91 -40.60 14.26
C ARG A 230 1.88 -39.70 13.56
N GLU A 231 0.61 -39.80 13.94
CA GLU A 231 -0.45 -38.97 13.38
C GLU A 231 -0.20 -37.47 13.63
N CYS A 232 0.38 -37.11 14.77
CA CYS A 232 0.72 -35.71 15.09
C CYS A 232 1.85 -35.17 14.18
N ALA A 233 2.85 -35.98 13.86
CA ALA A 233 3.93 -35.60 12.94
C ALA A 233 3.40 -35.38 11.51
N GLU A 234 2.53 -36.27 11.04
CA GLU A 234 1.89 -36.17 9.72
C GLU A 234 0.92 -34.98 9.67
N PHE A 235 0.14 -34.77 10.73
CA PHE A 235 -0.80 -33.65 10.85
C PHE A 235 -0.12 -32.29 10.66
N ALA A 236 1.03 -32.06 11.29
CA ALA A 236 1.73 -30.78 11.18
C ALA A 236 2.13 -30.48 9.73
N VAL A 237 2.69 -31.46 9.03
CA VAL A 237 3.11 -31.33 7.62
C VAL A 237 1.91 -31.13 6.71
N GLU A 238 0.86 -31.94 6.88
CA GLU A 238 -0.34 -31.87 6.05
C GLU A 238 -1.08 -30.55 6.23
N ARG A 239 -1.25 -30.10 7.47
CA ARG A 239 -1.86 -28.80 7.78
C ARG A 239 -1.04 -27.65 7.16
N GLN A 240 0.29 -27.73 7.21
CA GLN A 240 1.16 -26.72 6.57
C GLN A 240 0.89 -26.65 5.07
N ARG A 241 0.92 -27.80 4.38
CA ARG A 241 0.72 -27.88 2.93
C ARG A 241 -0.64 -27.35 2.51
N ARG A 242 -1.71 -27.73 3.23
CA ARG A 242 -3.06 -27.21 2.98
C ARG A 242 -3.14 -25.71 3.16
N HIS A 243 -2.55 -25.19 4.23
CA HIS A 243 -2.53 -23.76 4.48
C HIS A 243 -1.77 -23.00 3.39
N GLN A 244 -0.58 -23.49 3.00
CA GLN A 244 0.21 -22.91 1.92
C GLN A 244 -0.62 -22.85 0.63
N LEU A 245 -1.16 -23.99 0.19
CA LEU A 245 -1.94 -24.08 -1.05
C LEU A 245 -3.17 -23.19 -1.04
N ILE A 246 -3.98 -23.24 0.03
CA ILE A 246 -5.21 -22.44 0.13
C ILE A 246 -4.87 -20.95 0.16
N TYR A 247 -3.86 -20.54 0.94
CA TYR A 247 -3.45 -19.14 1.01
C TYR A 247 -2.90 -18.62 -0.32
N LEU A 248 -2.04 -19.39 -0.98
CA LEU A 248 -1.50 -19.02 -2.29
C LEU A 248 -2.60 -19.02 -3.37
N SER A 249 -3.55 -19.94 -3.30
CA SER A 249 -4.72 -19.95 -4.21
C SER A 249 -5.59 -18.71 -4.04
N LEU A 250 -5.77 -18.25 -2.79
CA LEU A 250 -6.49 -17.01 -2.50
C LEU A 250 -5.72 -15.78 -3.00
N VAL A 251 -4.52 -15.55 -2.47
CA VAL A 251 -3.78 -14.31 -2.72
C VAL A 251 -3.10 -14.34 -4.10
N GLY A 252 -2.40 -15.41 -4.45
CA GLY A 252 -1.81 -15.60 -5.78
C GLY A 252 -2.86 -15.64 -6.87
N GLY A 253 -3.97 -16.36 -6.65
CA GLY A 253 -5.11 -16.38 -7.57
C GLY A 253 -5.77 -15.01 -7.77
N LEU A 254 -5.85 -14.18 -6.73
CA LEU A 254 -6.29 -12.79 -6.84
C LEU A 254 -5.42 -11.99 -7.81
N PHE A 255 -4.10 -12.00 -7.61
CA PHE A 255 -3.16 -11.26 -8.48
C PHE A 255 -3.18 -11.78 -9.91
N LEU A 256 -3.26 -13.10 -10.13
CA LEU A 256 -3.41 -13.69 -11.46
C LEU A 256 -4.67 -13.20 -12.20
N ARG A 257 -5.80 -13.17 -11.51
CA ARG A 257 -7.06 -12.70 -12.10
C ARG A 257 -7.05 -11.21 -12.38
N VAL A 258 -6.51 -10.41 -11.45
CA VAL A 258 -6.31 -8.97 -11.65
C VAL A 258 -5.40 -8.73 -12.85
N GLN A 259 -4.27 -9.43 -12.97
CA GLN A 259 -3.36 -9.34 -14.12
C GLN A 259 -4.06 -9.68 -15.44
N ARG A 260 -4.85 -10.75 -15.48
CA ARG A 260 -5.62 -11.14 -16.67
C ARG A 260 -6.61 -10.07 -17.11
N ASP A 261 -7.31 -9.47 -16.16
CA ASP A 261 -8.28 -8.43 -16.48
C ASP A 261 -7.64 -7.07 -16.78
N LEU A 262 -6.46 -6.78 -16.20
CA LEU A 262 -5.64 -5.65 -16.62
C LEU A 262 -5.15 -5.82 -18.06
N ARG A 263 -4.70 -7.01 -18.45
CA ARG A 263 -4.23 -7.28 -19.82
C ARG A 263 -5.32 -7.07 -20.86
N ARG A 264 -6.59 -7.38 -20.54
CA ARG A 264 -7.75 -7.07 -21.40
C ARG A 264 -7.93 -5.57 -21.64
N LEU A 265 -7.42 -4.73 -20.74
CA LEU A 265 -7.42 -3.27 -20.86
C LEU A 265 -6.08 -2.73 -21.41
N GLY A 266 -5.19 -3.61 -21.89
CA GLY A 266 -3.84 -3.24 -22.33
C GLY A 266 -2.95 -2.75 -21.19
N CYS A 267 -3.20 -3.19 -19.96
CA CYS A 267 -2.43 -2.87 -18.75
C CYS A 267 -1.80 -4.11 -18.14
N GLU A 268 -0.84 -3.91 -17.25
CA GLU A 268 -0.22 -4.98 -16.48
C GLU A 268 0.26 -4.50 -15.11
N LEU A 269 0.41 -5.44 -14.20
CA LEU A 269 1.09 -5.22 -12.92
C LEU A 269 2.60 -5.11 -13.16
N ALA A 270 3.21 -4.09 -12.57
CA ALA A 270 4.65 -3.92 -12.49
C ALA A 270 5.06 -3.72 -11.03
N VAL A 271 6.27 -4.13 -10.69
CA VAL A 271 6.86 -3.93 -9.36
C VAL A 271 7.98 -2.90 -9.49
N ASP A 272 7.89 -1.81 -8.74
CA ASP A 272 8.94 -0.79 -8.74
C ASP A 272 10.19 -1.26 -7.98
N GLU A 273 11.24 -0.43 -7.99
CA GLU A 273 12.51 -0.73 -7.31
C GLU A 273 12.34 -0.95 -5.80
N GLN A 274 11.34 -0.28 -5.20
CA GLN A 274 11.01 -0.33 -3.78
C GLN A 274 10.12 -1.53 -3.42
N GLY A 275 9.68 -2.32 -4.41
CA GLY A 275 8.82 -3.48 -4.21
C GLY A 275 7.33 -3.18 -4.25
N ASN A 276 6.91 -1.94 -4.54
CA ASN A 276 5.49 -1.61 -4.63
C ASN A 276 4.91 -2.07 -5.96
N CYS A 277 3.75 -2.71 -5.88
CA CYS A 277 2.98 -3.11 -7.04
C CYS A 277 2.22 -1.90 -7.62
N ARG A 278 2.37 -1.65 -8.91
CA ARG A 278 1.71 -0.55 -9.63
C ARG A 278 1.09 -1.09 -10.92
N VAL A 279 0.10 -0.38 -11.44
CA VAL A 279 -0.48 -0.68 -12.75
C VAL A 279 0.18 0.20 -13.81
N VAL A 280 0.68 -0.42 -14.87
CA VAL A 280 1.29 0.26 -16.01
C VAL A 280 0.61 -0.15 -17.32
N ALA A 281 0.71 0.68 -18.35
CA ALA A 281 0.30 0.29 -19.70
C ALA A 281 1.29 -0.76 -20.24
N THR A 282 0.77 -1.77 -20.94
CA THR A 282 1.58 -2.73 -21.71
C THR A 282 2.40 -2.02 -22.79
N ALA A 283 3.50 -2.65 -23.25
CA ALA A 283 4.35 -2.07 -24.29
C ALA A 283 3.58 -1.66 -25.56
N GLU A 284 2.61 -2.47 -25.99
CA GLU A 284 1.74 -2.18 -27.12
C GLU A 284 0.87 -0.93 -26.87
N ARG A 285 0.20 -0.87 -25.72
CA ARG A 285 -0.62 0.27 -25.33
C ARG A 285 0.22 1.54 -25.18
N GLN A 286 1.42 1.45 -24.63
CA GLN A 286 2.36 2.56 -24.54
C GLN A 286 2.75 3.07 -25.92
N ALA A 287 3.11 2.18 -26.85
CA ALA A 287 3.44 2.56 -28.22
C ALA A 287 2.27 3.26 -28.92
N TRP A 288 1.05 2.74 -28.74
CA TRP A 288 -0.16 3.36 -29.28
C TRP A 288 -0.41 4.76 -28.69
N LEU A 289 -0.31 4.93 -27.37
CA LEU A 289 -0.47 6.22 -26.69
C LEU A 289 0.56 7.25 -27.15
N ARG A 290 1.84 6.85 -27.25
CA ARG A 290 2.94 7.69 -27.75
C ARG A 290 2.68 8.13 -29.18
N ARG A 291 2.24 7.21 -30.04
CA ARG A 291 1.89 7.50 -31.44
C ARG A 291 0.73 8.49 -31.52
N ARG A 292 -0.37 8.23 -30.80
CA ARG A 292 -1.54 9.14 -30.72
C ARG A 292 -1.14 10.56 -30.31
N PHE A 293 -0.29 10.68 -29.29
CA PHE A 293 0.20 11.98 -28.86
C PHE A 293 1.02 12.68 -29.94
N ARG A 294 1.96 11.96 -30.58
CA ARG A 294 2.81 12.49 -31.66
C ARG A 294 2.02 12.90 -32.90
N GLU A 295 0.87 12.28 -33.16
CA GLU A 295 -0.03 12.65 -34.25
C GLU A 295 -0.88 13.90 -33.90
N ALA A 296 -1.30 14.05 -32.63
CA ALA A 296 -2.15 15.15 -32.20
C ALA A 296 -1.40 16.46 -31.89
N ALA A 297 -0.22 16.35 -31.26
CA ALA A 297 0.55 17.50 -30.79
C ALA A 297 0.97 18.49 -31.90
N PRO A 298 1.38 18.06 -33.11
CA PRO A 298 1.77 18.98 -34.18
C PRO A 298 0.65 19.91 -34.63
N ALA A 299 -0.60 19.43 -34.71
CA ALA A 299 -1.74 20.25 -35.11
C ALA A 299 -2.02 21.38 -34.09
N ILE A 300 -1.87 21.08 -32.79
CA ILE A 300 -2.00 22.09 -31.73
C ILE A 300 -0.89 23.13 -31.86
N ARG A 301 0.36 22.69 -32.06
CA ARG A 301 1.51 23.61 -32.20
C ARG A 301 1.37 24.50 -33.43
N ALA A 302 1.00 23.94 -34.58
CA ALA A 302 0.75 24.71 -35.80
C ALA A 302 -0.37 25.75 -35.62
N ALA A 303 -1.46 25.40 -34.94
CA ALA A 303 -2.52 26.35 -34.63
C ALA A 303 -2.04 27.50 -33.71
N LEU A 304 -1.13 27.22 -32.77
CA LEU A 304 -0.49 28.25 -31.93
C LEU A 304 0.46 29.14 -32.75
N ASP A 305 1.31 28.54 -33.58
CA ASP A 305 2.27 29.25 -34.45
C ASP A 305 1.55 30.20 -35.43
N GLU A 306 0.39 29.77 -35.96
CA GLU A 306 -0.43 30.53 -36.90
C GLU A 306 -1.39 31.52 -36.22
N GLY A 307 -1.43 31.57 -34.88
CA GLY A 307 -2.33 32.45 -34.13
C GLY A 307 -3.81 32.05 -34.17
N ARG A 308 -4.13 30.81 -34.59
CA ARG A 308 -5.50 30.23 -34.56
C ARG A 308 -5.85 29.75 -33.16
N ILE A 309 -5.97 30.69 -32.22
CA ILE A 309 -6.03 30.40 -30.77
C ILE A 309 -7.25 29.57 -30.37
N ASP A 310 -8.44 29.90 -30.88
CA ASP A 310 -9.68 29.17 -30.52
C ASP A 310 -9.60 27.69 -30.94
N GLU A 311 -8.95 27.42 -32.09
CA GLU A 311 -8.72 26.06 -32.57
C GLU A 311 -7.67 25.33 -31.72
N ALA A 312 -6.57 26.00 -31.38
CA ALA A 312 -5.54 25.45 -30.52
C ALA A 312 -6.12 25.05 -29.14
N GLU A 313 -6.96 25.90 -28.56
CA GLU A 313 -7.65 25.63 -27.29
C GLU A 313 -8.58 24.41 -27.39
N ALA A 314 -9.39 24.33 -28.46
CA ALA A 314 -10.30 23.22 -28.68
C ALA A 314 -9.55 21.89 -28.89
N LEU A 315 -8.47 21.89 -29.68
CA LEU A 315 -7.63 20.71 -29.91
C LEU A 315 -6.91 20.26 -28.63
N ALA A 316 -6.32 21.19 -27.88
CA ALA A 316 -5.62 20.87 -26.65
C ALA A 316 -6.57 20.35 -25.55
N SER A 317 -7.76 20.95 -25.42
CA SER A 317 -8.80 20.48 -24.49
C SER A 317 -9.24 19.06 -24.82
N ARG A 318 -9.42 18.76 -26.11
CA ARG A 318 -9.74 17.40 -26.58
C ARG A 318 -8.62 16.40 -26.26
N LEU A 319 -7.36 16.80 -26.45
CA LEU A 319 -6.22 15.95 -26.11
C LEU A 319 -6.16 15.63 -24.61
N VAL A 320 -6.33 16.65 -23.75
CA VAL A 320 -6.41 16.45 -22.29
C VAL A 320 -7.57 15.52 -21.94
N GLY A 321 -8.75 15.72 -22.52
CA GLY A 321 -9.91 14.85 -22.28
C GLY A 321 -9.71 13.39 -22.72
N GLN A 322 -8.89 13.14 -23.74
CA GLN A 322 -8.57 11.79 -24.21
C GLN A 322 -7.49 11.11 -23.37
N VAL A 323 -6.50 11.86 -22.88
CA VAL A 323 -5.32 11.30 -22.20
C VAL A 323 -5.52 11.23 -20.70
N VAL A 324 -6.11 12.26 -20.09
CA VAL A 324 -6.09 12.43 -18.63
C VAL A 324 -7.27 11.77 -17.93
N THR A 325 -8.34 11.47 -18.65
CA THR A 325 -9.49 10.70 -18.12
C THR A 325 -9.11 9.27 -17.74
N ASP A 326 -8.07 8.72 -18.36
CA ASP A 326 -7.47 7.46 -17.96
C ASP A 326 -6.14 7.70 -17.21
N PRO A 327 -6.07 7.40 -15.90
CA PRO A 327 -4.85 7.61 -15.11
C PRO A 327 -3.63 6.84 -15.63
N ILE A 328 -3.84 5.72 -16.32
CA ILE A 328 -2.75 4.90 -16.85
C ILE A 328 -2.18 5.57 -18.12
N ALA A 329 -3.05 6.05 -19.00
CA ALA A 329 -2.65 6.83 -20.16
C ALA A 329 -1.93 8.12 -19.75
N ALA A 330 -2.47 8.84 -18.76
CA ALA A 330 -1.90 10.07 -18.24
C ALA A 330 -0.46 9.89 -17.74
N ARG A 331 -0.15 8.76 -17.09
CA ARG A 331 1.17 8.46 -16.50
C ARG A 331 2.11 7.72 -17.43
N THR A 332 1.69 7.37 -18.65
CA THR A 332 2.53 6.68 -19.63
C THR A 332 3.73 7.54 -20.00
N GLU A 333 4.93 6.98 -19.97
CA GLU A 333 6.17 7.73 -20.22
C GLU A 333 6.31 8.15 -21.69
N LEU A 334 6.67 9.40 -21.91
CA LEU A 334 7.04 10.01 -23.19
C LEU A 334 8.15 11.04 -22.96
N ASP A 335 9.32 10.78 -23.56
CA ASP A 335 10.48 11.67 -23.57
C ASP A 335 10.91 12.13 -22.16
N GLY A 336 11.02 11.19 -21.22
CA GLY A 336 11.42 11.44 -19.83
C GLY A 336 10.36 12.10 -18.94
N ARG A 337 9.15 12.32 -19.46
CA ARG A 337 7.97 12.78 -18.73
C ARG A 337 6.78 11.88 -19.04
N SER A 338 5.57 12.30 -18.73
CA SER A 338 4.35 11.56 -19.07
C SER A 338 3.56 12.19 -20.22
N VAL A 339 2.76 11.38 -20.91
CA VAL A 339 1.85 11.87 -21.96
C VAL A 339 0.85 12.89 -21.38
N GLY A 340 0.35 12.65 -20.16
CA GLY A 340 -0.54 13.58 -19.45
C GLY A 340 0.15 14.92 -19.17
N TYR A 341 1.41 14.90 -18.74
CA TYR A 341 2.20 16.12 -18.55
C TYR A 341 2.25 16.95 -19.83
N TRP A 342 2.59 16.32 -20.95
CA TRP A 342 2.71 17.03 -22.23
C TRP A 342 1.37 17.51 -22.78
N ALA A 343 0.29 16.77 -22.56
CA ALA A 343 -1.06 17.20 -22.90
C ALA A 343 -1.44 18.47 -22.12
N TYR A 344 -1.14 18.50 -20.82
CA TYR A 344 -1.30 19.70 -20.00
C TYR A 344 -0.39 20.85 -20.45
N ALA A 345 0.87 20.60 -20.83
CA ALA A 345 1.75 21.66 -21.33
C ALA A 345 1.18 22.36 -22.57
N LEU A 346 0.64 21.60 -23.53
CA LEU A 346 -0.02 22.16 -24.72
C LEU A 346 -1.31 22.91 -24.38
N HIS A 347 -2.12 22.36 -23.47
CA HIS A 347 -3.36 23.01 -23.03
C HIS A 347 -3.09 24.33 -22.30
N LEU A 348 -2.08 24.36 -21.41
CA LEU A 348 -1.65 25.58 -20.74
C LEU A 348 -1.12 26.62 -21.73
N SER A 349 -0.37 26.18 -22.74
CA SER A 349 0.13 27.06 -23.79
C SER A 349 -1.00 27.74 -24.56
N ALA A 350 -2.07 27.01 -24.90
CA ALA A 350 -3.24 27.58 -25.56
C ALA A 350 -3.99 28.60 -24.70
N TRP A 351 -4.18 28.31 -23.40
CA TRP A 351 -4.81 29.24 -22.47
C TRP A 351 -3.98 30.53 -22.28
N LEU A 352 -2.66 30.40 -22.18
CA LEU A 352 -1.77 31.56 -22.08
C LEU A 352 -1.82 32.42 -23.35
N ALA A 353 -1.85 31.80 -24.53
CA ALA A 353 -2.01 32.50 -25.80
C ALA A 353 -3.37 33.21 -25.90
N ARG A 354 -4.46 32.58 -25.42
CA ARG A 354 -5.78 33.22 -25.37
C ARG A 354 -5.83 34.42 -24.44
N ALA A 355 -5.29 34.28 -23.23
CA ALA A 355 -5.22 35.40 -22.29
C ALA A 355 -4.39 36.56 -22.84
N ARG A 356 -3.29 36.26 -23.54
CA ARG A 356 -2.48 37.27 -24.23
C ARG A 356 -3.27 37.98 -25.33
N GLN A 357 -3.97 37.23 -26.19
CA GLN A 357 -4.79 37.79 -27.26
C GLN A 357 -5.85 38.76 -26.70
N LEU A 358 -6.54 38.38 -25.63
CA LEU A 358 -7.53 39.23 -24.95
C LEU A 358 -6.90 40.49 -24.36
N TRP A 359 -5.71 40.36 -23.77
CA TRP A 359 -4.97 41.50 -23.24
C TRP A 359 -4.58 42.50 -24.34
N GLU A 360 -4.06 42.00 -25.47
CA GLU A 360 -3.69 42.83 -26.63
C GLU A 360 -4.92 43.49 -27.30
N GLN A 361 -6.09 42.86 -27.21
CA GLN A 361 -7.38 43.42 -27.64
C GLN A 361 -7.97 44.46 -26.68
N GLY A 362 -7.29 44.79 -25.57
CA GLY A 362 -7.80 45.75 -24.59
C GLY A 362 -8.89 45.17 -23.68
N ARG A 363 -8.94 43.84 -23.50
CA ARG A 363 -9.87 43.14 -22.60
C ARG A 363 -9.12 42.56 -21.39
N PRO A 364 -8.52 43.40 -20.52
CA PRO A 364 -7.64 42.95 -19.45
C PRO A 364 -8.37 42.15 -18.36
N GLU A 365 -9.65 42.42 -18.11
CA GLU A 365 -10.44 41.71 -17.11
C GLU A 365 -10.61 40.23 -17.49
N GLU A 366 -10.88 39.95 -18.76
CA GLU A 366 -11.05 38.58 -19.27
C GLU A 366 -9.72 37.82 -19.32
N ALA A 367 -8.64 38.50 -19.71
CA ALA A 367 -7.29 37.96 -19.64
C ALA A 367 -6.91 37.58 -18.19
N ALA A 368 -7.22 38.47 -17.23
CA ALA A 368 -6.99 38.23 -15.81
C ALA A 368 -7.82 37.07 -15.26
N ALA A 369 -9.05 36.89 -15.74
CA ALA A 369 -9.87 35.74 -15.37
C ALA A 369 -9.22 34.41 -15.77
N ILE A 370 -8.64 34.33 -16.98
CA ILE A 370 -7.92 33.13 -17.44
C ILE A 370 -6.66 32.91 -16.60
N TRP A 371 -5.83 33.93 -16.37
CA TRP A 371 -4.63 33.78 -15.54
C TRP A 371 -4.98 33.36 -14.11
N ARG A 372 -6.00 33.97 -13.51
CA ARG A 372 -6.51 33.57 -12.20
C ARG A 372 -6.89 32.09 -12.20
N ARG A 373 -7.60 31.61 -13.23
CA ARG A 373 -7.98 30.20 -13.35
C ARG A 373 -6.76 29.28 -13.45
N ILE A 374 -5.73 29.66 -14.21
CA ILE A 374 -4.46 28.93 -14.30
C ILE A 374 -3.84 28.78 -12.90
N PHE A 375 -3.67 29.88 -12.16
CA PHE A 375 -3.04 29.84 -10.84
C PHE A 375 -3.96 29.22 -9.75
N ALA A 376 -5.27 29.28 -9.91
CA ALA A 376 -6.22 28.76 -8.94
C ALA A 376 -6.52 27.27 -9.12
N GLU A 377 -6.61 26.76 -10.35
CA GLU A 377 -7.30 25.50 -10.64
C GLU A 377 -6.47 24.54 -11.50
N TYR A 378 -5.35 24.97 -12.09
CA TYR A 378 -4.66 24.12 -13.05
C TYR A 378 -4.06 22.86 -12.37
N PRO A 379 -4.36 21.66 -12.88
CA PRO A 379 -4.13 20.40 -12.15
C PRO A 379 -2.70 19.86 -12.25
N CYS A 380 -1.84 20.44 -13.10
CA CYS A 380 -0.51 19.91 -13.42
C CYS A 380 0.56 21.00 -13.40
N LEU A 381 1.76 20.65 -12.94
CA LEU A 381 2.91 21.54 -12.94
C LEU A 381 3.80 21.44 -14.15
N VAL A 382 3.58 22.39 -15.04
CA VAL A 382 4.36 22.54 -16.27
C VAL A 382 5.45 23.59 -16.07
N ALA A 383 6.69 23.24 -16.41
CA ALA A 383 7.79 24.20 -16.45
C ALA A 383 7.71 25.08 -17.70
N ASP A 384 8.09 26.35 -17.59
CA ASP A 384 8.12 27.30 -18.72
C ASP A 384 8.86 26.77 -19.95
N ALA A 385 9.97 26.06 -19.73
CA ALA A 385 10.78 25.48 -20.81
C ALA A 385 10.03 24.44 -21.67
N ASP A 386 8.91 23.93 -21.19
CA ASP A 386 8.10 22.91 -21.87
C ASP A 386 6.84 23.50 -22.53
N LEU A 387 6.55 24.77 -22.26
CA LEU A 387 5.47 25.49 -22.92
C LEU A 387 5.83 25.77 -24.36
N HIS A 388 4.80 25.94 -25.19
CA HIS A 388 5.00 26.38 -26.56
C HIS A 388 5.73 27.74 -26.55
N PRO A 389 6.84 27.88 -27.30
CA PRO A 389 7.63 29.10 -27.27
C PRO A 389 6.80 30.25 -27.79
N VAL A 390 6.88 31.38 -27.11
CA VAL A 390 6.19 32.60 -27.50
C VAL A 390 7.25 33.63 -27.89
N PRO A 391 7.20 34.20 -29.11
CA PRO A 391 8.17 35.22 -29.53
C PRO A 391 8.20 36.39 -28.53
N GLY A 392 9.40 36.67 -27.99
CA GLY A 392 9.62 37.73 -27.00
C GLY A 392 9.22 37.41 -25.56
N GLU A 393 8.70 36.21 -25.28
CA GLU A 393 8.25 35.77 -23.95
C GLU A 393 8.88 34.40 -23.58
N PRO A 394 10.11 34.39 -23.04
CA PRO A 394 10.83 33.15 -22.71
C PRO A 394 10.28 32.38 -21.51
N LEU A 395 9.49 33.05 -20.68
CA LEU A 395 8.90 32.51 -19.46
C LEU A 395 7.40 32.83 -19.46
N PRO A 396 6.58 32.13 -20.28
CA PRO A 396 5.17 32.47 -20.47
C PRO A 396 4.34 32.46 -19.17
N LEU A 397 4.55 31.48 -18.29
CA LEU A 397 3.82 31.33 -17.03
C LEU A 397 4.24 32.40 -16.02
N VAL A 398 5.53 32.67 -15.88
CA VAL A 398 6.03 33.79 -15.04
C VAL A 398 5.52 35.12 -15.56
N THR A 399 5.51 35.32 -16.88
CA THR A 399 4.99 36.55 -17.51
C THR A 399 3.50 36.72 -17.25
N ALA A 400 2.71 35.64 -17.30
CA ALA A 400 1.30 35.66 -16.91
C ALA A 400 1.12 36.05 -15.43
N GLY A 401 1.99 35.56 -14.53
CA GLY A 401 2.01 35.98 -13.12
C GLY A 401 2.23 37.49 -12.97
N PHE A 402 3.23 38.03 -13.67
CA PHE A 402 3.49 39.48 -13.68
C PHE A 402 2.31 40.29 -14.21
N ARG A 403 1.68 39.85 -15.30
CA ARG A 403 0.51 40.54 -15.88
C ARG A 403 -0.70 40.49 -14.94
N LEU A 404 -0.95 39.36 -14.29
CA LEU A 404 -2.00 39.23 -13.29
C LEU A 404 -1.73 40.12 -12.07
N ALA A 405 -0.48 40.19 -11.61
CA ALA A 405 -0.10 41.10 -10.55
C ALA A 405 -0.27 42.58 -10.97
N ALA A 406 0.08 42.93 -12.22
CA ALA A 406 -0.12 44.26 -12.75
C ALA A 406 -1.59 44.66 -12.80
N TYR A 407 -2.45 43.75 -13.25
CA TYR A 407 -3.89 43.94 -13.24
C TYR A 407 -4.43 44.09 -11.80
N ALA A 408 -3.99 43.26 -10.86
CA ALA A 408 -4.39 43.39 -9.45
C ALA A 408 -4.05 44.78 -8.88
N GLU A 409 -2.92 45.36 -9.26
CA GLU A 409 -2.57 46.72 -8.81
C GLU A 409 -3.46 47.81 -9.39
N TRP A 410 -3.84 47.68 -10.66
CA TRP A 410 -4.83 48.57 -11.26
C TRP A 410 -6.20 48.45 -10.56
N VAL A 411 -6.62 47.22 -10.24
CA VAL A 411 -7.83 46.96 -9.43
C VAL A 411 -7.72 47.62 -8.05
N ARG A 412 -6.56 47.51 -7.39
CA ARG A 412 -6.32 48.15 -6.09
C ARG A 412 -6.39 49.67 -6.16
N GLN A 413 -5.80 50.29 -7.19
CA GLN A 413 -5.89 51.74 -7.43
C GLN A 413 -7.30 52.21 -7.72
N SER A 414 -8.18 51.30 -8.15
CA SER A 414 -9.60 51.54 -8.40
C SER A 414 -10.47 51.31 -7.15
N ASN A 415 -9.90 51.39 -5.95
CA ASN A 415 -10.56 51.17 -4.66
C ASN A 415 -11.17 49.76 -4.45
N ARG A 416 -10.68 48.75 -5.18
CA ARG A 416 -11.08 47.34 -5.02
C ARG A 416 -9.96 46.52 -4.36
N GLY A 417 -9.53 46.94 -3.17
CA GLY A 417 -8.38 46.35 -2.46
C GLY A 417 -8.49 44.85 -2.21
N ASP A 418 -9.63 44.39 -1.69
CA ASP A 418 -9.86 42.98 -1.36
C ASP A 418 -9.76 42.06 -2.59
N GLU A 419 -10.23 42.54 -3.73
CA GLU A 419 -10.17 41.78 -4.98
C GLU A 419 -8.75 41.70 -5.53
N ALA A 420 -7.99 42.80 -5.45
CA ALA A 420 -6.57 42.81 -5.79
C ALA A 420 -5.78 41.81 -4.93
N ASP A 421 -6.04 41.80 -3.62
CA ASP A 421 -5.40 40.87 -2.67
C ASP A 421 -5.76 39.42 -3.00
N ALA A 422 -7.02 39.13 -3.34
CA ALA A 422 -7.44 37.80 -3.77
C ALA A 422 -6.72 37.33 -5.04
N LEU A 423 -6.52 38.21 -6.03
CA LEU A 423 -5.80 37.90 -7.27
C LEU A 423 -4.32 37.58 -7.03
N LEU A 424 -3.67 38.33 -6.14
CA LEU A 424 -2.28 38.09 -5.75
C LEU A 424 -2.16 36.81 -4.91
N MET A 425 -3.06 36.60 -3.93
CA MET A 425 -3.06 35.40 -3.10
C MET A 425 -3.27 34.12 -3.90
N THR A 426 -4.01 34.19 -5.01
CA THR A 426 -4.17 33.04 -5.93
C THR A 426 -2.80 32.56 -6.46
N GLN A 427 -1.87 33.48 -6.72
CA GLN A 427 -0.54 33.16 -7.22
C GLN A 427 0.40 32.61 -6.12
N VAL A 428 0.28 33.12 -4.89
CA VAL A 428 1.01 32.55 -3.73
C VAL A 428 0.56 31.12 -3.48
N ARG A 429 -0.76 30.91 -3.40
CA ARG A 429 -1.37 29.61 -3.15
C ARG A 429 -1.12 28.61 -4.27
N PHE A 430 -0.98 29.09 -5.52
CA PHE A 430 -0.55 28.24 -6.62
C PHE A 430 0.74 27.52 -6.23
N VAL A 431 1.76 28.24 -5.73
CA VAL A 431 3.08 27.66 -5.41
C VAL A 431 3.10 26.87 -4.10
N GLU A 432 2.30 27.23 -3.10
CA GLU A 432 2.17 26.46 -1.86
C GLU A 432 1.54 25.09 -2.08
N ARG A 433 0.50 25.01 -2.92
CA ARG A 433 -0.13 23.74 -3.32
C ARG A 433 0.90 22.74 -3.86
N LEU A 434 1.99 23.26 -4.43
CA LEU A 434 3.00 22.48 -5.16
C LEU A 434 4.07 21.94 -4.23
N SER A 435 4.35 22.65 -3.13
CA SER A 435 5.21 22.15 -2.06
C SER A 435 4.62 20.95 -1.32
N ARG A 436 3.31 20.71 -1.49
CA ARG A 436 2.54 19.63 -0.86
C ARG A 436 2.07 18.55 -1.84
N LEU A 437 2.51 18.59 -3.10
CA LEU A 437 2.16 17.57 -4.09
C LEU A 437 2.64 16.20 -3.62
N ASN A 438 1.69 15.30 -3.36
CA ASN A 438 1.99 13.91 -3.08
C ASN A 438 2.61 13.29 -4.34
N PRO A 439 3.83 12.71 -4.28
CA PRO A 439 4.51 12.08 -5.41
C PRO A 439 3.66 11.00 -6.11
N GLU A 440 2.75 10.36 -5.38
CA GLU A 440 1.83 9.35 -5.92
C GLU A 440 0.76 9.96 -6.84
N HIS A 441 0.38 11.21 -6.58
CA HIS A 441 -0.65 11.93 -7.34
C HIS A 441 -0.05 12.78 -8.47
N ALA A 442 1.20 13.19 -8.36
CA ALA A 442 1.91 13.92 -9.40
C ALA A 442 2.13 13.03 -10.65
N LEU A 443 1.95 13.59 -11.84
CA LEU A 443 2.33 12.93 -13.08
C LEU A 443 3.87 12.90 -13.21
N PRO A 444 4.44 11.84 -13.81
CA PRO A 444 5.86 11.83 -14.15
C PRO A 444 6.24 13.06 -14.98
N GLY A 445 7.26 13.80 -14.50
CA GLY A 445 7.72 15.04 -15.11
C GLY A 445 7.23 16.32 -14.41
N GLU A 446 6.20 16.23 -13.56
CA GLU A 446 5.74 17.36 -12.75
C GLU A 446 6.80 17.78 -11.73
N ARG A 447 7.19 19.04 -11.78
CA ARG A 447 8.14 19.63 -10.84
C ARG A 447 7.93 21.13 -10.74
N LEU A 448 8.16 21.65 -9.56
CA LEU A 448 8.20 23.09 -9.35
C LEU A 448 9.51 23.64 -9.94
N SER A 449 9.42 24.52 -10.94
CA SER A 449 10.61 25.15 -11.52
C SER A 449 11.26 26.14 -10.53
N PRO A 450 12.59 26.30 -10.55
CA PRO A 450 13.27 27.30 -9.73
C PRO A 450 12.73 28.72 -9.95
N GLU A 451 12.34 29.05 -11.18
CA GLU A 451 11.76 30.36 -11.54
C GLU A 451 10.43 30.60 -10.85
N MET A 452 9.56 29.58 -10.78
CA MET A 452 8.28 29.69 -10.09
C MET A 452 8.43 29.78 -8.57
N GLN A 453 9.46 29.14 -8.00
CA GLN A 453 9.81 29.31 -6.58
C GLN A 453 10.24 30.75 -6.29
N GLU A 454 11.12 31.31 -7.11
CA GLU A 454 11.61 32.68 -6.98
C GLU A 454 10.49 33.72 -7.18
N TRP A 455 9.57 33.45 -8.11
CA TRP A 455 8.37 34.25 -8.32
C TRP A 455 7.45 34.27 -7.09
N ALA A 456 7.10 33.11 -6.53
CA ALA A 456 6.24 33.05 -5.36
C ALA A 456 6.86 33.74 -4.14
N ALA A 457 8.15 33.49 -3.89
CA ALA A 457 8.92 34.17 -2.85
C ALA A 457 8.77 35.69 -2.93
N THR A 458 8.93 36.21 -4.14
CA THR A 458 8.81 37.63 -4.46
C THR A 458 7.41 38.16 -4.14
N LEU A 459 6.38 37.47 -4.60
CA LEU A 459 5.01 37.93 -4.46
C LEU A 459 4.55 37.92 -3.00
N SER A 460 4.93 36.89 -2.23
CA SER A 460 4.68 36.84 -0.79
C SER A 460 5.39 37.99 -0.05
N ALA A 461 6.62 38.31 -0.42
CA ALA A 461 7.36 39.43 0.18
C ALA A 461 6.75 40.80 -0.17
N TYR A 462 6.17 40.93 -1.37
CA TYR A 462 5.43 42.11 -1.78
C TYR A 462 4.15 42.29 -0.94
N LEU A 463 3.31 41.25 -0.85
CA LEU A 463 2.06 41.29 -0.08
C LEU A 463 2.29 41.64 1.39
N ARG A 464 3.35 41.12 2.02
CA ARG A 464 3.72 41.48 3.40
C ARG A 464 3.99 42.97 3.62
N ARG A 465 4.39 43.70 2.57
CA ARG A 465 4.72 45.12 2.64
C ARG A 465 3.55 46.01 2.24
N SER A 466 2.68 45.52 1.35
CA SER A 466 1.64 46.33 0.72
C SER A 466 0.25 46.10 1.30
N ALA A 467 0.00 44.97 1.95
CA ALA A 467 -1.30 44.66 2.53
C ALA A 467 -1.55 45.45 3.84
N PRO A 468 -2.79 45.91 4.11
CA PRO A 468 -3.13 46.62 5.35
C PRO A 468 -2.96 45.75 6.59
N ASP A 469 -3.30 44.46 6.48
CA ASP A 469 -3.10 43.44 7.50
C ASP A 469 -2.48 42.18 6.86
N PRO A 470 -1.14 42.09 6.81
CA PRO A 470 -0.45 40.96 6.18
C PRO A 470 -0.55 39.67 6.99
N ASP A 471 -0.83 39.75 8.29
CA ASP A 471 -0.94 38.57 9.17
C ASP A 471 -2.30 37.87 8.95
N ALA A 472 -3.33 38.63 8.56
CA ALA A 472 -4.62 38.07 8.13
C ALA A 472 -4.56 37.29 6.80
N LEU A 473 -3.50 37.45 5.99
CA LEU A 473 -3.35 36.80 4.68
C LEU A 473 -2.76 35.38 4.74
N ASP A 474 -2.45 34.86 5.93
CA ASP A 474 -1.89 33.50 6.14
C ASP A 474 -0.68 33.23 5.22
N LEU A 475 0.26 34.18 5.16
CA LEU A 475 1.41 34.13 4.25
C LEU A 475 2.52 33.20 4.78
N PRO A 476 3.19 32.40 3.93
CA PRO A 476 4.12 31.36 4.36
C PRO A 476 5.28 31.87 5.21
N GLU A 477 5.47 31.35 6.43
CA GLU A 477 6.41 31.84 7.45
C GLU A 477 7.86 31.97 6.97
N ARG A 478 8.30 31.11 6.03
CA ARG A 478 9.65 31.20 5.46
C ARG A 478 9.80 32.49 4.67
N ARG A 479 10.56 33.44 5.23
CA ARG A 479 11.19 34.53 4.48
C ARG A 479 12.14 33.91 3.45
N LEU A 480 11.63 33.63 2.25
CA LEU A 480 12.49 33.35 1.11
C LEU A 480 13.28 34.62 0.85
N PRO A 481 14.63 34.59 0.91
CA PRO A 481 15.44 35.79 0.82
C PRO A 481 15.12 36.49 -0.50
N LEU A 482 14.84 37.79 -0.43
CA LEU A 482 14.80 38.69 -1.58
C LEU A 482 16.23 38.84 -2.15
N SER A 483 16.79 37.78 -2.72
CA SER A 483 17.94 37.93 -3.60
C SER A 483 17.45 38.62 -4.87
N ARG A 484 18.10 39.72 -5.24
CA ARG A 484 17.78 40.58 -6.39
C ARG A 484 17.74 39.81 -7.72
N TYR A 485 16.64 39.15 -8.04
CA TYR A 485 16.27 38.55 -9.34
C TYR A 485 17.38 38.15 -10.33
N PRO A 486 18.50 37.49 -9.97
CA PRO A 486 19.60 37.38 -10.91
C PRO A 486 19.24 36.40 -12.02
N ALA A 487 18.58 35.29 -11.69
CA ALA A 487 18.28 34.22 -12.63
C ALA A 487 17.08 34.54 -13.53
N VAL A 488 15.95 34.98 -12.96
CA VAL A 488 14.76 35.39 -13.74
C VAL A 488 15.08 36.60 -14.62
N MET A 489 15.77 37.63 -14.11
CA MET A 489 16.17 38.77 -14.96
C MET A 489 17.28 38.42 -15.93
N SER A 490 18.24 37.54 -15.58
CA SER A 490 19.26 37.09 -16.54
C SER A 490 18.64 36.30 -17.69
N ARG A 491 17.72 35.36 -17.43
CA ARG A 491 17.04 34.58 -18.49
C ARG A 491 16.09 35.43 -19.32
N PHE A 492 15.37 36.35 -18.68
CA PHE A 492 14.56 37.34 -19.38
C PHE A 492 15.43 38.22 -20.30
N ARG A 493 16.56 38.76 -19.80
CA ARG A 493 17.52 39.53 -20.60
C ARG A 493 18.19 38.70 -21.70
N GLN A 494 18.50 37.43 -21.43
CA GLN A 494 19.12 36.52 -22.42
C GLN A 494 18.17 36.20 -23.57
N ALA A 495 16.88 36.06 -23.31
CA ALA A 495 15.93 35.66 -24.35
C ALA A 495 15.19 36.81 -25.03
N VAL A 496 15.18 38.02 -24.43
CA VAL A 496 14.71 39.26 -25.09
C VAL A 496 15.88 39.97 -25.82
N GLY A 497 17.12 39.53 -25.60
CA GLY A 497 18.33 40.17 -26.13
C GLY A 497 18.56 41.56 -25.53
N THR A 498 19.57 42.30 -26.03
CA THR A 498 19.87 43.69 -25.63
C THR A 498 18.80 44.72 -26.06
N SER A 499 17.68 44.27 -26.64
CA SER A 499 16.50 45.08 -27.00
C SER A 499 15.64 45.46 -25.78
N LEU A 500 16.28 45.86 -24.69
CA LEU A 500 15.65 46.28 -23.43
C LEU A 500 14.90 47.62 -23.54
N GLU A 501 14.98 48.32 -24.67
CA GLU A 501 14.31 49.63 -24.82
C GLU A 501 12.82 49.52 -25.21
N SER A 502 12.33 48.34 -25.61
CA SER A 502 10.97 48.19 -26.15
C SER A 502 10.05 47.26 -25.35
N SER A 503 10.55 46.49 -24.36
CA SER A 503 9.75 45.51 -23.62
C SER A 503 8.62 46.16 -22.79
N PRO A 504 7.35 45.74 -22.96
CA PRO A 504 6.23 46.22 -22.15
C PRO A 504 6.42 45.97 -20.65
N LEU A 505 7.13 44.89 -20.28
CA LEU A 505 7.44 44.55 -18.89
C LEU A 505 8.45 45.54 -18.29
N GLU A 506 9.44 45.98 -19.05
CA GLU A 506 10.41 46.98 -18.59
C GLU A 506 9.81 48.39 -18.55
N ARG A 507 8.89 48.74 -19.46
CA ARG A 507 8.06 49.94 -19.34
C ARG A 507 7.20 49.92 -18.08
N TYR A 508 6.60 48.78 -17.74
CA TYR A 508 5.84 48.60 -16.50
C TYR A 508 6.74 48.71 -15.25
N LEU A 509 7.89 48.03 -15.23
CA LEU A 509 8.84 48.05 -14.11
C LEU A 509 9.54 49.41 -13.94
N ARG A 510 9.98 50.07 -15.02
CA ARG A 510 10.54 51.44 -14.98
C ARG A 510 9.49 52.49 -14.66
N GLY A 511 8.27 52.34 -15.18
CA GLY A 511 7.12 53.17 -14.84
C GLY A 511 6.85 53.16 -13.34
N ARG A 512 6.95 52.00 -12.69
CA ARG A 512 6.81 51.87 -11.23
C ARG A 512 8.00 52.39 -10.42
N VAL A 513 9.24 52.20 -10.87
CA VAL A 513 10.40 52.79 -10.17
C VAL A 513 10.38 54.32 -10.26
N ASN A 514 9.92 54.88 -11.38
CA ASN A 514 9.77 56.32 -11.54
C ASN A 514 8.50 56.86 -10.85
N LEU A 515 7.41 56.09 -10.75
CA LEU A 515 6.23 56.44 -9.95
C LEU A 515 6.53 56.39 -8.45
N LEU A 516 7.32 55.44 -7.96
CA LEU A 516 7.72 55.37 -6.56
C LEU A 516 8.71 56.47 -6.18
N ARG A 517 9.63 56.86 -7.09
CA ARG A 517 10.51 58.02 -6.90
C ARG A 517 9.77 59.35 -7.06
N GLY A 518 8.83 59.43 -8.00
CA GLY A 518 7.99 60.61 -8.26
C GLY A 518 6.97 60.85 -7.15
N ALA A 519 6.37 59.80 -6.58
CA ALA A 519 5.49 59.90 -5.42
C ALA A 519 6.24 60.26 -4.14
N ALA A 520 7.46 59.74 -3.95
CA ALA A 520 8.33 60.15 -2.84
C ALA A 520 8.79 61.62 -2.97
N ALA A 521 9.04 62.10 -4.19
CA ALA A 521 9.39 63.51 -4.45
C ALA A 521 8.17 64.45 -4.36
N ALA A 522 7.01 64.04 -4.86
CA ALA A 522 5.77 64.83 -4.83
C ALA A 522 5.16 64.91 -3.42
N ALA A 523 5.31 63.86 -2.60
CA ALA A 523 4.97 63.89 -1.18
C ALA A 523 5.88 64.83 -0.37
N ALA A 524 7.09 65.10 -0.85
CA ALA A 524 8.03 66.04 -0.21
C ALA A 524 7.78 67.51 -0.59
N THR A 525 7.07 67.82 -1.68
CA THR A 525 6.89 69.20 -2.17
C THR A 525 5.45 69.67 -2.37
N GLY A 526 4.43 68.91 -1.94
CA GLY A 526 3.05 69.42 -1.83
C GLY A 526 2.42 69.93 -3.13
N GLY A 527 2.75 69.35 -4.28
CA GLY A 527 2.33 69.86 -5.60
C GLY A 527 1.13 69.12 -6.20
N VAL A 528 -0.09 69.59 -5.93
CA VAL A 528 -1.35 69.07 -6.52
C VAL A 528 -1.42 69.27 -8.06
N GLY A 529 -0.59 70.14 -8.63
CA GLY A 529 -0.57 70.43 -10.07
C GLY A 529 0.03 69.35 -10.98
N LEU A 530 0.90 68.47 -10.47
CA LEU A 530 1.61 67.49 -11.32
C LEU A 530 0.75 66.25 -11.64
N LEU A 531 -0.23 65.94 -10.79
CA LEU A 531 -1.20 64.85 -11.00
C LEU A 531 -2.26 65.22 -12.06
N ALA A 532 -2.61 66.51 -12.20
CA ALA A 532 -3.51 66.97 -13.26
C ALA A 532 -2.85 66.94 -14.65
N ALA A 533 -1.53 67.18 -14.73
CA ALA A 533 -0.77 67.08 -15.98
C ALA A 533 -0.54 65.62 -16.42
N LEU A 534 -0.37 64.68 -15.48
CA LEU A 534 -0.23 63.24 -15.76
C LEU A 534 -1.56 62.59 -16.16
N ALA A 535 -2.69 63.06 -15.64
CA ALA A 535 -4.02 62.61 -16.07
C ALA A 535 -4.37 63.07 -17.50
N TRP A 536 -3.80 64.18 -17.99
CA TRP A 536 -4.02 64.68 -19.35
C TRP A 536 -3.12 64.00 -20.41
N LEU A 537 -2.03 63.35 -20.00
CA LEU A 537 -1.11 62.60 -20.87
C LEU A 537 -1.43 61.09 -20.98
N LEU A 538 -2.42 60.60 -20.23
CA LEU A 538 -2.84 59.19 -20.15
C LEU A 538 -4.29 58.93 -20.63
N LEU A 539 -4.96 59.95 -21.16
CA LEU A 539 -6.02 59.80 -22.18
C LEU A 539 -5.34 59.72 -23.55
#